data_AF-A0A8T0TSB4-F1
#
_entry.id   AF-A0A8T0TSB4-F1
#
_cell.length_a   1.000
_cell.length_b   1.000
_cell.length_c   1.000
_cell.angle_alpha   90.00
_cell.angle_beta   90.00
_cell.angle_gamma   90.00
#
_symmetry.space_group_name_H-M   'P 1'
#
loop_
_entity.id
_entity.type
_entity.pdbx_description
1 polymer ?
#
loop_
_entity_poly.entity_id
_entity_poly.type
_entity_poly.pdbx_seq_one_letter_code
_entity_poly.pdbx_strand_id
1 'polypeptide(L)'
;MVKLGKKPSKGRQKIEIRFIEDKAKRQVTLCKRKGGIFKKCSELQLLCGAHVAVAIFSKKEEEERPQPQGDGEPPAPAAGGRRTSRAGNVFALGTPSVDHVLRRLAPLPGDEMGPFLPAGAERAAVEAAAQELTEAEALVKAEKDRMSAVGEKVLQAAEAGGRRFWWEADVEALGEAELPEFARALQRVRETVQREADKRRASAPPAAPWHP
;
A
#
# COMPACT_ATOMS: atom_id res chain seq x y z
N MET A 1 3.03 -53.45 29.11
CA MET A 1 2.17 -53.28 27.92
C MET A 1 1.86 -51.81 27.72
N VAL A 2 2.49 -51.16 26.73
CA VAL A 2 2.17 -49.77 26.38
C VAL A 2 0.96 -49.79 25.43
N LYS A 3 -0.15 -49.17 25.82
CA LYS A 3 -1.35 -49.03 24.97
C LYS A 3 -1.02 -48.07 23.82
N LEU A 4 -1.01 -48.57 22.58
CA LEU A 4 -0.93 -47.74 21.38
C LEU A 4 -2.18 -46.86 21.28
N GLY A 5 -2.03 -45.55 21.43
CA GLY A 5 -3.10 -44.57 21.30
C GLY A 5 -3.71 -44.57 19.90
N LYS A 6 -5.04 -44.37 19.80
CA LYS A 6 -5.74 -44.24 18.52
C LYS A 6 -5.23 -43.01 17.77
N LYS A 7 -5.03 -43.14 16.45
CA LYS A 7 -4.56 -42.03 15.59
C LYS A 7 -5.56 -40.85 15.63
N PRO A 8 -5.09 -39.59 15.69
CA PRO A 8 -5.96 -38.42 15.88
C PRO A 8 -6.79 -38.05 14.66
N SER A 9 -6.42 -38.50 13.45
CA SER A 9 -7.21 -38.27 12.25
C SER A 9 -7.03 -39.38 11.21
N LYS A 10 -7.96 -39.44 10.25
CA LYS A 10 -7.86 -40.32 9.07
C LYS A 10 -6.78 -39.85 8.07
N GLY A 11 -6.12 -38.71 8.27
CA GLY A 11 -5.16 -38.14 7.33
C GLY A 11 -5.80 -37.65 6.02
N ARG A 12 -4.98 -37.39 4.99
CA ARG A 12 -5.47 -36.95 3.67
C ARG A 12 -6.24 -38.07 2.99
N GLN A 13 -7.51 -37.83 2.70
CA GLN A 13 -8.37 -38.77 1.99
C GLN A 13 -8.43 -38.41 0.49
N LYS A 14 -8.49 -39.44 -0.36
CA LYS A 14 -8.74 -39.26 -1.80
C LYS A 14 -10.18 -38.78 -1.99
N ILE A 15 -10.38 -37.80 -2.85
CA ILE A 15 -11.70 -37.32 -3.28
C ILE A 15 -11.80 -37.43 -4.80
N GLU A 16 -13.02 -37.60 -5.31
CA GLU A 16 -13.29 -37.56 -6.75
C GLU A 16 -13.12 -36.14 -7.31
N ILE A 17 -12.64 -36.02 -8.55
CA ILE A 17 -12.50 -34.74 -9.25
C ILE A 17 -13.84 -34.39 -9.91
N ARG A 18 -14.80 -33.99 -9.08
CA ARG A 18 -16.13 -33.50 -9.46
C ARG A 18 -16.54 -32.33 -8.56
N PHE A 19 -17.69 -31.71 -8.84
CA PHE A 19 -18.21 -30.66 -7.97
C PHE A 19 -18.47 -31.20 -6.55
N ILE A 20 -18.02 -30.46 -5.53
CA ILE A 20 -18.24 -30.81 -4.12
C ILE A 20 -19.55 -30.16 -3.71
N GLU A 21 -20.61 -30.95 -3.52
CA GLU A 21 -21.94 -30.43 -3.17
C GLU A 21 -21.97 -29.76 -1.79
N ASP A 22 -21.31 -30.38 -0.80
CA ASP A 22 -21.19 -29.87 0.56
C ASP A 22 -20.47 -28.52 0.57
N LYS A 23 -21.21 -27.45 0.89
CA LYS A 23 -20.76 -26.06 0.88
C LYS A 23 -19.55 -25.83 1.80
N ALA A 24 -19.56 -26.40 3.00
CA ALA A 24 -18.46 -26.23 3.96
C ALA A 24 -17.19 -26.91 3.45
N LYS A 25 -17.31 -28.16 2.96
CA LYS A 25 -16.17 -28.88 2.37
C LYS A 25 -15.66 -28.22 1.09
N ARG A 26 -16.55 -27.69 0.25
CA ARG A 26 -16.23 -26.94 -0.97
C ARG A 26 -15.42 -25.69 -0.64
N GLN A 27 -15.89 -24.89 0.32
CA GLN A 27 -15.20 -23.65 0.74
C GLN A 27 -13.82 -23.94 1.34
N VAL A 28 -13.70 -24.92 2.24
CA VAL A 28 -12.41 -25.31 2.82
C VAL A 28 -11.45 -25.83 1.74
N THR A 29 -11.96 -26.62 0.81
CA THR A 29 -11.15 -27.16 -0.31
C THR A 29 -10.67 -26.05 -1.24
N LEU A 30 -11.53 -25.08 -1.56
CA LEU A 30 -11.16 -23.89 -2.34
C LEU A 30 -10.05 -23.11 -1.63
N CYS A 31 -10.21 -22.79 -0.35
CA CYS A 31 -9.20 -22.05 0.42
C CYS A 31 -7.84 -22.77 0.43
N LYS A 32 -7.82 -24.09 0.67
CA LYS A 32 -6.60 -24.89 0.69
C LYS A 32 -5.96 -25.02 -0.69
N ARG A 33 -6.74 -25.32 -1.72
CA ARG A 33 -6.23 -25.47 -3.10
C ARG A 33 -5.78 -24.13 -3.68
N LYS A 34 -6.48 -23.03 -3.40
CA LYS A 34 -6.07 -21.66 -3.74
C LYS A 34 -4.71 -21.32 -3.13
N GLY A 35 -4.51 -21.60 -1.84
CA GLY A 35 -3.21 -21.41 -1.21
C GLY A 35 -2.11 -22.27 -1.87
N GLY A 36 -2.42 -23.54 -2.16
CA GLY A 36 -1.49 -24.46 -2.82
C GLY A 36 -1.10 -24.03 -4.23
N ILE A 37 -2.06 -23.63 -5.06
CA ILE A 37 -1.79 -23.19 -6.45
C ILE A 37 -0.99 -21.90 -6.46
N PHE A 38 -1.32 -20.92 -5.60
CA PHE A 38 -0.53 -19.70 -5.47
C PHE A 38 0.91 -19.99 -5.06
N LYS A 39 1.11 -20.89 -4.09
CA LYS A 39 2.45 -21.33 -3.70
C LYS A 39 3.20 -21.97 -4.87
N LYS A 40 2.55 -22.84 -5.66
CA LYS A 40 3.17 -23.46 -6.84
C LYS A 40 3.52 -22.45 -7.93
N CYS A 41 2.67 -21.46 -8.18
CA CYS A 41 2.98 -20.39 -9.12
C CYS A 41 4.18 -19.55 -8.66
N SER A 42 4.26 -19.21 -7.36
CA SER A 42 5.43 -18.53 -6.80
C SER A 42 6.70 -19.38 -6.91
N GLU A 43 6.64 -20.67 -6.59
CA GLU A 43 7.77 -21.60 -6.78
C GLU A 43 8.21 -21.65 -8.24
N LEU A 44 7.28 -21.74 -9.19
CA LEU A 44 7.57 -21.79 -10.62
C LEU A 44 8.27 -20.51 -11.11
N GLN A 45 7.78 -19.35 -10.69
CA GLN A 45 8.40 -18.06 -11.02
C GLN A 45 9.80 -17.93 -10.41
N LEU A 46 9.99 -18.37 -9.16
CA LEU A 46 11.31 -18.29 -8.51
C LEU A 46 12.32 -19.26 -9.13
N LEU A 47 11.91 -20.48 -9.46
CA LEU A 47 12.81 -21.50 -9.99
C LEU A 47 13.12 -21.31 -11.47
N CYS A 48 12.12 -20.95 -12.27
CA CYS A 48 12.24 -20.90 -13.72
C CYS A 48 12.22 -19.49 -14.29
N GLY A 49 11.89 -18.47 -13.50
CA GLY A 49 11.70 -17.11 -14.00
C GLY A 49 10.52 -16.98 -14.97
N ALA A 50 9.53 -17.87 -14.84
CA ALA A 50 8.36 -17.88 -15.69
C ALA A 50 7.34 -16.81 -15.28
N HIS A 51 6.93 -15.94 -16.20
CA HIS A 51 5.79 -15.05 -15.98
C HIS A 51 4.51 -15.89 -15.88
N VAL A 52 3.87 -15.85 -14.72
CA VAL A 52 2.67 -16.65 -14.42
C VAL A 52 1.57 -15.71 -13.97
N ALA A 53 0.35 -15.94 -14.44
CA ALA A 53 -0.86 -15.35 -13.88
C ALA A 53 -1.92 -16.43 -13.62
N VAL A 54 -2.59 -16.32 -12.48
CA VAL A 54 -3.71 -17.18 -12.08
C VAL A 54 -4.82 -16.30 -11.54
N ALA A 55 -6.05 -16.49 -12.04
CA ALA A 55 -7.26 -15.87 -11.53
C ALA A 55 -8.29 -16.94 -11.16
N ILE A 56 -8.85 -16.84 -9.95
CA ILE A 56 -9.83 -17.77 -9.40
C ILE A 56 -11.08 -16.99 -9.04
N PHE A 57 -12.19 -17.33 -9.69
CA PHE A 57 -13.50 -16.74 -9.45
C PHE A 57 -14.30 -17.65 -8.51
N SER A 58 -14.77 -17.11 -7.40
CA SER A 58 -15.65 -17.81 -6.46
C SER A 58 -17.00 -17.10 -6.42
N LYS A 59 -18.07 -17.84 -6.65
CA LYS A 59 -19.42 -17.33 -6.39
C LYS A 59 -19.58 -17.09 -4.90
N LYS A 60 -20.17 -15.95 -4.53
CA LYS A 60 -20.73 -15.75 -3.19
C LYS A 60 -22.17 -16.26 -3.30
N GLU A 61 -22.42 -17.46 -2.81
CA GLU A 61 -23.80 -17.96 -2.71
C GLU A 61 -24.53 -17.05 -1.72
N GLU A 62 -25.43 -16.20 -2.23
CA GLU A 62 -26.39 -15.49 -1.41
C GLU A 62 -27.13 -16.54 -0.59
N GLU A 63 -27.03 -16.40 0.73
CA GLU A 63 -27.89 -17.13 1.64
C GLU A 63 -29.31 -16.70 1.31
N GLU A 64 -30.09 -17.64 0.77
CA GLU A 64 -31.51 -17.46 0.52
C GLU A 64 -32.15 -17.04 1.84
N ARG A 65 -32.36 -15.73 1.99
CA ARG A 65 -32.98 -15.16 3.18
C ARG A 65 -34.35 -15.86 3.31
N PRO A 66 -34.66 -16.50 4.44
CA PRO A 66 -35.99 -17.06 4.64
C PRO A 66 -37.00 -15.93 4.41
N GLN A 67 -37.97 -16.15 3.52
CA GLN A 67 -39.03 -15.19 3.28
C GLN A 67 -39.74 -14.91 4.61
N PRO A 68 -39.84 -13.64 5.05
CA PRO A 68 -40.72 -13.31 6.16
C PRO A 68 -42.16 -13.60 5.72
N GLN A 69 -42.77 -14.61 6.31
CA GLN A 69 -44.22 -14.74 6.31
C GLN A 69 -44.77 -13.67 7.25
N GLY A 70 -45.54 -12.74 6.70
CA GLY A 70 -46.32 -11.77 7.46
C GLY A 70 -46.08 -10.33 7.01
N ASP A 71 -47.15 -9.70 6.57
CA ASP A 71 -47.23 -8.31 6.13
C ASP A 71 -46.71 -7.35 7.22
N GLY A 72 -45.56 -6.73 6.97
CA GLY A 72 -44.95 -5.74 7.86
C GLY A 72 -43.85 -4.98 7.12
N GLU A 73 -44.04 -3.67 7.05
CA GLU A 73 -43.21 -2.59 6.49
C GLU A 73 -41.72 -2.90 6.18
N PRO A 74 -41.20 -2.51 5.00
CA PRO A 74 -39.82 -2.81 4.62
C PRO A 74 -38.82 -2.11 5.57
N PRO A 75 -37.85 -2.84 6.16
CA PRO A 75 -36.81 -2.21 6.96
C PRO A 75 -35.89 -1.35 6.09
N ALA A 76 -35.59 -0.14 6.58
CA ALA A 76 -34.70 0.82 5.94
C ALA A 76 -33.34 0.19 5.53
N PRO A 77 -32.72 0.65 4.42
CA PRO A 77 -31.45 0.10 3.97
C PRO A 77 -30.37 0.36 5.02
N ALA A 78 -29.81 -0.72 5.58
CA ALA A 78 -28.68 -0.64 6.49
C ALA A 78 -27.48 0.03 5.78
N ALA A 79 -27.24 1.29 6.12
CA ALA A 79 -26.04 2.02 5.73
C ALA A 79 -24.83 1.38 6.43
N GLY A 80 -23.97 0.67 5.68
CA GLY A 80 -22.70 0.18 6.22
C GLY A 80 -22.12 -1.09 5.63
N GLY A 81 -22.80 -1.76 4.69
CA GLY A 81 -22.24 -2.95 4.03
C GLY A 81 -21.21 -2.60 2.96
N ARG A 82 -19.99 -3.14 3.06
CA ARG A 82 -19.00 -3.14 1.96
C ARG A 82 -19.70 -3.65 0.68
N ARG A 83 -19.82 -2.78 -0.34
CA ARG A 83 -20.35 -3.14 -1.66
C ARG A 83 -19.42 -4.18 -2.32
N THR A 84 -19.61 -5.46 -2.03
CA THR A 84 -18.99 -6.54 -2.81
C THR A 84 -19.90 -6.82 -4.01
N SER A 85 -19.36 -6.75 -5.23
CA SER A 85 -20.16 -6.90 -6.46
C SER A 85 -20.93 -8.23 -6.52
N ARG A 86 -22.03 -8.25 -7.29
CA ARG A 86 -22.88 -9.42 -7.56
C ARG A 86 -22.12 -10.64 -8.14
N ALA A 87 -20.89 -10.43 -8.65
CA ALA A 87 -20.10 -11.46 -9.34
C ALA A 87 -19.30 -12.40 -8.40
N GLY A 88 -19.34 -12.19 -7.08
CA GLY A 88 -18.57 -12.98 -6.12
C GLY A 88 -17.13 -12.46 -5.91
N ASN A 89 -16.28 -13.29 -5.30
CA ASN A 89 -14.90 -12.92 -4.96
C ASN A 89 -13.93 -13.38 -6.06
N VAL A 90 -13.01 -12.49 -6.45
CA VAL A 90 -11.90 -12.80 -7.35
C VAL A 90 -10.61 -12.88 -6.54
N PHE A 91 -9.84 -13.94 -6.75
CA PHE A 91 -8.49 -14.08 -6.21
C PHE A 91 -7.52 -14.18 -7.36
N ALA A 92 -6.55 -13.27 -7.43
CA ALA A 92 -5.57 -13.28 -8.50
C ALA A 92 -4.14 -13.19 -7.96
N LEU A 93 -3.22 -13.84 -8.66
CA LEU A 93 -1.78 -13.74 -8.45
C LEU A 93 -1.14 -13.62 -9.83
N GLY A 94 -0.22 -12.69 -10.00
CA GLY A 94 0.53 -12.52 -11.23
C GLY A 94 1.94 -12.05 -10.96
N THR A 95 2.89 -12.49 -11.75
CA THR A 95 4.27 -12.00 -11.69
C THR A 95 4.78 -11.70 -13.10
N PRO A 96 5.29 -10.48 -13.36
CA PRO A 96 5.49 -9.35 -12.44
C PRO A 96 4.20 -8.67 -11.94
N SER A 97 3.12 -8.71 -12.74
CA SER A 97 1.77 -8.40 -12.28
C SER A 97 0.73 -9.16 -13.10
N VAL A 98 -0.50 -9.30 -12.61
CA VAL A 98 -1.58 -9.96 -13.37
C VAL A 98 -1.82 -9.23 -14.69
N ASP A 99 -1.88 -7.90 -14.65
CA ASP A 99 -2.14 -7.05 -15.81
C ASP A 99 -1.00 -7.18 -16.85
N HIS A 100 0.26 -7.17 -16.40
CA HIS A 100 1.42 -7.35 -17.29
C HIS A 100 1.33 -8.66 -18.09
N VAL A 101 1.02 -9.76 -17.40
CA VAL A 101 0.86 -11.07 -18.07
C VAL A 101 -0.36 -11.09 -18.98
N LEU A 102 -1.47 -10.45 -18.60
CA LEU A 102 -2.68 -10.40 -19.41
C LEU A 102 -2.53 -9.56 -20.68
N ARG A 103 -1.94 -8.35 -20.60
CA ARG A 103 -1.68 -7.50 -21.78
C ARG A 103 -0.78 -8.17 -22.79
N ARG A 104 0.12 -9.04 -22.34
CA ARG A 104 0.93 -9.86 -23.24
C ARG A 104 0.10 -10.90 -24.00
N LEU A 105 -0.88 -11.51 -23.34
CA LEU A 105 -1.75 -12.53 -23.96
C LEU A 105 -2.86 -11.93 -24.82
N ALA A 106 -3.34 -10.75 -24.44
CA ALA A 106 -4.37 -10.00 -25.15
C ALA A 106 -3.99 -8.50 -25.18
N PRO A 107 -3.09 -8.09 -26.09
CA PRO A 107 -2.66 -6.70 -26.21
C PRO A 107 -3.83 -5.79 -26.58
N LEU A 108 -3.86 -4.59 -26.01
CA LEU A 108 -4.79 -3.55 -26.42
C LEU A 108 -4.23 -2.75 -27.60
N PRO A 109 -5.09 -2.11 -28.43
CA PRO A 109 -4.62 -1.24 -29.50
C PRO A 109 -3.73 -0.11 -28.94
N GLY A 110 -2.47 -0.05 -29.38
CA GLY A 110 -1.48 0.93 -28.91
C GLY A 110 -0.50 0.44 -27.83
N ASP A 111 -0.60 -0.81 -27.38
CA ASP A 111 0.42 -1.41 -26.51
C ASP A 111 1.68 -1.78 -27.32
N GLU A 112 2.76 -1.00 -27.17
CA GLU A 112 4.10 -1.35 -27.64
C GLU A 112 4.77 -2.31 -26.63
N MET A 113 4.44 -3.60 -26.67
CA MET A 113 5.09 -4.60 -25.81
C MET A 113 6.38 -5.11 -26.45
N GLY A 114 7.52 -4.75 -25.86
CA GLY A 114 8.84 -5.28 -26.22
C GLY A 114 8.97 -6.79 -26.00
N PRO A 115 10.03 -7.43 -26.56
CA PRO A 115 10.28 -8.85 -26.39
C PRO A 115 10.44 -9.22 -24.91
N PHE A 116 10.16 -10.49 -24.57
CA PHE A 116 10.48 -11.01 -23.23
C PHE A 116 11.96 -10.80 -23.00
N LEU A 117 12.33 -10.01 -22.00
CA LEU A 117 13.68 -10.10 -21.51
C LEU A 117 13.81 -11.51 -20.91
N PRO A 118 14.88 -12.26 -21.25
CA PRO A 118 15.08 -13.56 -20.62
C PRO A 118 15.11 -13.37 -19.09
N ALA A 119 14.58 -14.34 -18.34
CA ALA A 119 14.41 -14.21 -16.89
C ALA A 119 15.66 -13.71 -16.13
N GLY A 120 16.85 -14.06 -16.62
CA GLY A 120 18.12 -13.56 -16.08
C GLY A 120 18.34 -12.05 -16.30
N ALA A 121 17.95 -11.52 -17.46
CA ALA A 121 18.07 -10.09 -17.77
C ALA A 121 17.07 -9.25 -16.97
N GLU A 122 15.83 -9.74 -16.78
CA GLU A 122 14.86 -9.04 -15.92
C GLU A 122 15.32 -9.00 -14.45
N ARG A 123 15.86 -10.11 -13.94
CA ARG A 123 16.41 -10.16 -12.57
C ARG A 123 17.58 -9.19 -12.40
N ALA A 124 18.52 -9.19 -13.34
CA ALA A 124 19.64 -8.26 -13.33
C ALA A 124 19.18 -6.79 -13.36
N ALA A 125 18.16 -6.46 -14.16
CA ALA A 125 17.60 -5.11 -14.21
C ALA A 125 16.94 -4.70 -12.89
N VAL A 126 16.19 -5.61 -12.26
CA VAL A 126 15.57 -5.35 -10.95
C VAL A 126 16.62 -5.19 -9.85
N GLU A 127 17.67 -6.02 -9.86
CA GLU A 127 18.78 -5.93 -8.90
C GLU A 127 19.55 -4.62 -9.06
N ALA A 128 19.82 -4.19 -10.30
CA ALA A 128 20.44 -2.89 -10.57
C ALA A 128 19.58 -1.73 -10.06
N ALA A 129 18.28 -1.73 -10.34
CA ALA A 129 17.37 -0.70 -9.82
C ALA A 129 17.29 -0.70 -8.28
N ALA A 130 17.39 -1.86 -7.63
CA ALA A 130 17.42 -1.95 -6.17
C ALA A 130 18.72 -1.40 -5.57
N GLN A 131 19.86 -1.59 -6.26
CA GLN A 131 21.14 -0.97 -5.88
C GLN A 131 21.08 0.54 -6.03
N GLU A 132 20.57 1.05 -7.16
CA GLU A 132 20.37 2.49 -7.38
C GLU A 132 19.50 3.12 -6.29
N LEU A 133 18.42 2.45 -5.87
CA LEU A 133 17.58 2.93 -4.77
C LEU A 133 18.33 2.99 -3.45
N THR A 134 19.13 1.96 -3.15
CA THR A 134 19.93 1.91 -1.92
C THR A 134 20.97 3.04 -1.88
N GLU A 135 21.63 3.29 -3.02
CA GLU A 135 22.58 4.40 -3.17
C GLU A 135 21.88 5.76 -3.01
N ALA A 136 20.72 5.95 -3.64
CA ALA A 136 19.93 7.17 -3.50
C ALA A 136 19.48 7.40 -2.06
N GLU A 137 19.02 6.37 -1.35
CA GLU A 137 18.66 6.46 0.07
C GLU A 137 19.87 6.85 0.94
N ALA A 138 21.05 6.30 0.65
CA ALA A 138 22.28 6.65 1.36
C ALA A 138 22.66 8.13 1.13
N LEU A 139 22.54 8.63 -0.10
CA LEU A 139 22.78 10.04 -0.43
C LEU A 139 21.78 10.97 0.26
N VAL A 140 20.48 10.63 0.23
CA VAL A 140 19.43 11.40 0.90
C VAL A 140 19.66 11.42 2.40
N LYS A 141 20.05 10.29 3.00
CA LYS A 141 20.37 10.21 4.42
C LYS A 141 21.59 11.08 4.76
N ALA A 142 22.67 10.97 3.99
CA ALA A 142 23.86 11.79 4.20
C ALA A 142 23.55 13.29 4.10
N GLU A 143 22.72 13.69 3.14
CA GLU A 143 22.29 15.08 2.99
C GLU A 143 21.40 15.53 4.16
N LYS A 144 20.49 14.66 4.63
CA LYS A 144 19.66 14.94 5.81
C LYS A 144 20.51 15.09 7.08
N ASP A 145 21.50 14.23 7.27
CA ASP A 145 22.43 14.29 8.40
C ASP A 145 23.27 15.58 8.34
N ARG A 146 23.73 15.97 7.13
CA ARG A 146 24.38 17.27 6.89
C ARG A 146 23.47 18.44 7.26
N MET A 147 22.22 18.43 6.82
CA MET A 147 21.23 19.47 7.13
C MET A 147 20.91 19.53 8.63
N SER A 148 20.82 18.38 9.29
CA SER A 148 20.60 18.32 10.75
C SER A 148 21.77 18.94 11.51
N ALA A 149 23.00 18.60 11.14
CA ALA A 149 24.20 19.17 11.75
C ALA A 149 24.28 20.71 11.55
N VAL A 150 23.90 21.19 10.36
CA VAL A 150 23.81 22.64 10.10
C VAL A 150 22.73 23.28 10.99
N GLY A 151 21.56 22.65 11.13
CA GLY A 151 20.48 23.12 12.00
C GLY A 151 20.89 23.16 13.48
N GLU A 152 21.64 22.17 13.97
CA GLU A 152 22.19 22.16 15.33
C GLU A 152 23.14 23.34 15.57
N LYS A 153 23.99 23.68 14.60
CA LYS A 153 24.86 24.86 14.71
C LYS A 153 24.08 26.17 14.77
N VAL A 154 23.01 26.29 13.99
CA VAL A 154 22.12 27.48 14.03
C VAL A 154 21.48 27.60 15.42
N LEU A 155 21.03 26.49 16.00
CA LEU A 155 20.48 26.48 17.37
C LEU A 155 21.54 26.87 18.40
N GLN A 156 22.75 26.33 18.30
CA GLN A 156 23.87 26.69 19.19
C GLN A 156 24.25 28.17 19.07
N ALA A 157 24.25 28.74 17.86
CA ALA A 157 24.50 30.17 17.66
C ALA A 157 23.41 31.06 18.29
N ALA A 158 22.14 30.65 18.21
CA ALA A 158 21.05 31.34 18.88
C ALA A 158 21.21 31.31 20.42
N GLU A 159 21.54 30.15 20.98
CA GLU A 159 21.77 29.98 22.41
C GLU A 159 22.98 30.77 22.91
N ALA A 160 24.10 30.77 22.16
CA ALA A 160 25.30 31.54 22.48
C ALA A 160 25.04 33.06 22.50
N GLY A 161 24.11 33.54 21.67
CA GLY A 161 23.63 34.92 21.68
C GLY A 161 22.60 35.24 22.76
N GLY A 162 22.29 34.28 23.66
CA GLY A 162 21.28 34.44 24.72
C GLY A 162 19.85 34.57 24.19
N ARG A 163 19.57 34.09 22.97
CA ARG A 163 18.28 34.26 22.29
C ARG A 163 17.32 33.14 22.63
N ARG A 164 16.04 33.49 22.76
CA ARG A 164 14.99 32.53 23.15
C ARG A 164 14.51 31.69 21.97
N PHE A 165 14.61 32.23 20.77
CA PHE A 165 14.09 31.58 19.57
C PHE A 165 15.21 31.38 18.55
N TRP A 166 15.19 30.25 17.87
CA TRP A 166 16.23 29.88 16.90
C TRP A 166 16.31 30.86 15.70
N TRP A 167 15.20 31.51 15.33
CA TRP A 167 15.15 32.51 14.26
C TRP A 167 15.73 33.88 14.67
N GLU A 168 16.09 34.05 15.94
CA GLU A 168 16.79 35.24 16.45
C GLU A 168 18.32 35.05 16.45
N ALA A 169 18.84 33.94 15.90
CA ALA A 169 20.27 33.71 15.76
C ALA A 169 20.98 34.90 15.09
N ASP A 170 22.16 35.27 15.59
CA ASP A 170 22.96 36.35 15.02
C ASP A 170 23.48 35.93 13.63
N VAL A 171 22.96 36.58 12.60
CA VAL A 171 23.26 36.28 11.20
C VAL A 171 24.75 36.46 10.88
N GLU A 172 25.42 37.40 11.55
CA GLU A 172 26.86 37.64 11.37
C GLU A 172 27.72 36.54 12.00
N ALA A 173 27.15 35.73 12.90
CA ALA A 173 27.80 34.57 13.51
C ALA A 173 27.54 33.25 12.75
N LEU A 174 26.69 33.25 11.72
CA LEU A 174 26.43 32.07 10.88
C LEU A 174 27.45 31.99 9.74
N GLY A 175 27.98 30.79 9.48
CA GLY A 175 28.88 30.53 8.36
C GLY A 175 28.16 30.34 7.01
N GLU A 176 28.95 30.21 5.95
CA GLU A 176 28.46 30.06 4.57
C GLU A 176 27.53 28.85 4.37
N ALA A 177 27.70 27.78 5.15
CA ALA A 177 26.87 26.58 5.05
C ALA A 177 25.55 26.71 5.82
N GLU A 178 25.54 27.54 6.87
CA GLU A 178 24.42 27.75 7.79
C GLU A 178 23.41 28.77 7.24
N LEU A 179 23.89 29.79 6.51
CA LEU A 179 23.05 30.87 5.97
C LEU A 179 21.95 30.40 5.00
N PRO A 180 22.22 29.55 3.98
CA PRO A 180 21.16 29.08 3.09
C PRO A 180 20.09 28.25 3.81
N GLU A 181 20.49 27.48 4.82
CA GLU A 181 19.55 26.66 5.61
C GLU A 181 18.72 27.52 6.56
N PHE A 182 19.32 28.54 7.17
CA PHE A 182 18.59 29.55 7.95
C PHE A 182 17.54 30.28 7.11
N ALA A 183 17.91 30.72 5.90
CA ALA A 183 16.98 31.37 4.97
C ALA A 183 15.83 30.45 4.55
N ARG A 184 16.10 29.19 4.20
CA ARG A 184 15.07 28.18 3.90
C ARG A 184 14.14 27.93 5.08
N ALA A 185 14.69 27.89 6.30
CA ALA A 185 13.89 27.71 7.51
C ALA A 185 12.95 28.90 7.76
N LEU A 186 13.44 30.13 7.60
CA LEU A 186 12.60 31.34 7.69
C LEU A 186 11.51 31.38 6.62
N GLN A 187 11.81 30.95 5.38
CA GLN A 187 10.81 30.81 4.33
C GLN A 187 9.69 29.84 4.71
N ARG A 188 10.03 28.66 5.27
CA ARG A 188 9.03 27.69 5.76
C ARG A 188 8.14 28.27 6.86
N VAL A 189 8.72 29.05 7.78
CA VAL A 189 7.94 29.76 8.82
C VAL A 189 7.00 30.77 8.19
N ARG A 190 7.50 31.60 7.26
CA ARG A 190 6.69 32.58 6.52
C ARG A 190 5.51 31.93 5.80
N GLU A 191 5.75 30.85 5.07
CA GLU A 191 4.69 30.11 4.37
C GLU A 191 3.63 29.54 5.33
N THR A 192 4.09 29.03 6.48
CA THR A 192 3.19 28.48 7.50
C THR A 192 2.33 29.56 8.13
N VAL A 193 2.93 30.70 8.48
CA VAL A 193 2.23 31.87 9.01
C VAL A 193 1.23 32.40 7.99
N GLN A 194 1.63 32.50 6.71
CA GLN A 194 0.75 32.97 5.64
C GLN A 194 -0.47 32.06 5.49
N ARG A 195 -0.26 30.74 5.44
CA ARG A 195 -1.34 29.75 5.34
C ARG A 195 -2.33 29.85 6.50
N GLU A 196 -1.84 30.02 7.72
CA GLU A 196 -2.70 30.15 8.90
C GLU A 196 -3.43 31.50 8.93
N ALA A 197 -2.79 32.59 8.47
CA ALA A 197 -3.43 33.89 8.31
C ALA A 197 -4.58 33.84 7.29
N ASP A 198 -4.36 33.18 6.15
CA ASP A 198 -5.37 33.01 5.10
C ASP A 198 -6.54 32.15 5.59
N LYS A 199 -6.25 31.08 6.33
CA LYS A 199 -7.27 30.23 6.96
C LYS A 199 -8.14 31.03 7.95
N ARG A 200 -7.53 31.85 8.80
CA ARG A 200 -8.25 32.71 9.75
C ARG A 200 -9.11 33.76 9.06
N ARG A 201 -8.60 34.34 7.97
CA ARG A 201 -9.36 35.28 7.11
C ARG A 201 -10.56 34.60 6.46
N ALA A 202 -10.40 33.38 5.96
CA ALA A 202 -11.49 32.60 5.37
C ALA A 202 -12.55 32.17 6.40
N SER A 203 -12.17 31.98 7.67
CA SER A 203 -13.10 31.66 8.76
C SER A 203 -13.73 32.88 9.44
N ALA A 204 -13.33 34.11 9.06
CA ALA A 204 -13.86 35.32 9.68
C ALA A 204 -15.34 35.50 9.30
N PRO A 205 -16.25 35.75 10.26
CA PRO A 205 -17.64 36.02 9.94
C PRO A 205 -17.75 37.29 9.07
N PRO A 206 -18.71 37.35 8.13
CA PRO A 206 -18.92 38.54 7.32
C PRO A 206 -19.16 39.74 8.24
N ALA A 207 -18.48 40.86 7.94
CA ALA A 207 -18.64 42.08 8.71
C ALA A 207 -20.13 42.44 8.80
N ALA A 208 -20.63 42.58 10.03
CA ALA A 208 -22.02 42.96 10.27
C ALA A 208 -22.30 44.30 9.54
N PRO A 209 -23.42 44.43 8.82
CA PRO A 209 -23.78 45.70 8.20
C PRO A 209 -23.84 46.77 9.28
N TRP A 210 -23.07 47.85 9.10
CA TRP A 210 -23.19 49.03 9.93
C TRP A 210 -24.59 49.60 9.73
N HIS A 211 -25.40 49.60 10.78
CA HIS A 211 -26.67 50.31 10.83
C HIS A 211 -26.43 51.65 11.55
N PRO A 212 -26.61 52.80 10.86
CA PRO A 212 -26.52 54.13 11.48
C PRO A 212 -27.68 54.43 12.42
#